data_AF-A0A369QJ62-F1
#
_entry.id   AF-A0A369QJ62-F1
#
_cell.length_a   1.000
_cell.length_b   1.000
_cell.length_c   1.000
_cell.angle_alpha   90.00
_cell.angle_beta   90.00
_cell.angle_gamma   90.00
#
_symmetry.space_group_name_H-M   'P 1'
#
loop_
_entity.id
_entity.type
_entity.pdbx_description
1 polymer ?
#
loop_
_entity_poly.entity_id
_entity_poly.type
_entity_poly.pdbx_seq_one_letter_code
_entity_poly.pdbx_strand_id
1 'polypeptide(L)'
;MVLTITKPQLDLLYRESPIFESLGRILAERSVQAASARAASLASNKPEERYLTLLEQNPTLFQRVPQKYIASMLGISPESLSRIRKRILTPVKS
;
A
#
# COMPACT_ATOMS: atom_id res chain seq x y z
N MET A 1 17.19 5.56 15.94
CA MET A 1 17.32 4.31 16.72
C MET A 1 16.36 3.30 16.12
N VAL A 2 16.84 2.14 15.69
CA VAL A 2 15.99 1.06 15.14
C VAL A 2 16.03 -0.08 16.15
N LEU A 3 14.86 -0.54 16.60
CA LEU A 3 14.74 -1.73 17.45
C LEU A 3 14.68 -2.96 16.56
N THR A 4 15.44 -4.00 16.90
CA THR A 4 15.49 -5.25 16.14
C THR A 4 15.28 -6.43 17.08
N ILE A 5 14.66 -7.49 16.56
CA ILE A 5 14.44 -8.75 17.28
C ILE A 5 14.78 -9.89 16.33
N THR A 6 15.49 -10.91 16.82
CA THR A 6 15.80 -12.09 16.01
C THR A 6 14.58 -13.01 15.94
N LYS A 7 14.47 -13.81 14.87
CA LYS A 7 13.36 -14.76 14.73
C LYS A 7 13.23 -15.73 15.93
N PRO A 8 14.32 -16.32 16.47
CA PRO A 8 14.20 -17.19 17.65
C PRO A 8 13.68 -16.45 18.88
N GLN A 9 14.09 -15.20 19.11
CA GLN A 9 13.60 -14.38 20.22
C GLN A 9 12.12 -14.01 20.04
N LEU A 10 11.70 -13.74 18.81
CA LEU A 10 10.29 -13.47 18.49
C LEU A 10 9.42 -14.72 18.75
N ASP A 11 9.91 -15.91 18.37
CA ASP A 11 9.21 -17.17 18.60
C ASP A 11 9.05 -17.49 20.09
N LEU A 12 10.11 -17.22 20.87
CA LEU A 12 10.05 -17.32 22.32
C LEU A 12 9.04 -16.31 22.91
N LEU A 13 9.06 -15.06 22.43
CA LEU A 13 8.12 -14.03 22.87
C LEU A 13 6.66 -14.40 22.60
N TYR A 14 6.36 -15.01 21.45
CA TYR A 14 5.02 -15.51 21.15
C TYR A 14 4.59 -16.65 22.09
N ARG A 15 5.52 -17.52 22.52
CA ARG A 15 5.22 -18.61 23.45
C ARG A 15 5.00 -18.12 24.88
N GLU A 16 5.77 -17.12 25.30
CA GLU A 16 5.75 -16.63 26.68
C GLU A 16 4.66 -15.59 26.95
N SER A 17 4.13 -14.94 25.92
CA SER A 17 3.12 -13.88 26.08
C SER A 17 1.93 -14.04 25.12
N PRO A 18 0.74 -14.37 25.63
CA PRO A 18 -0.50 -14.43 24.84
C PRO A 18 -0.86 -13.10 24.16
N ILE A 19 -0.40 -11.97 24.71
CA ILE A 19 -0.59 -10.64 24.12
C ILE A 19 0.21 -10.52 22.83
N PHE A 20 1.48 -10.95 22.84
CA PHE A 20 2.32 -10.89 21.64
C PHE A 20 1.90 -11.91 20.60
N GLU A 21 1.42 -13.09 21.00
CA GLU A 21 0.79 -14.05 20.09
C GLU A 21 -0.42 -13.42 19.37
N SER A 22 -1.35 -12.83 20.14
CA SER A 22 -2.54 -12.16 19.60
C SER A 22 -2.17 -10.99 18.69
N LEU A 23 -1.18 -10.19 19.09
CA LEU A 23 -0.66 -9.10 18.28
C LEU A 23 -0.09 -9.61 16.95
N GLY A 24 0.75 -10.66 17.00
CA GLY A 24 1.33 -11.29 15.81
C GLY A 24 0.26 -11.79 14.85
N ARG A 25 -0.76 -12.48 15.36
CA ARG A 25 -1.89 -12.95 14.57
C ARG A 25 -2.67 -11.82 13.93
N ILE A 26 -3.03 -10.77 14.68
CA ILE A 26 -3.77 -9.61 14.15
C ILE A 26 -2.96 -8.90 13.07
N LEU A 27 -1.65 -8.74 13.25
CA LEU A 27 -0.76 -8.14 12.25
C LEU A 27 -0.68 -8.99 10.97
N ALA A 28 -0.60 -10.32 11.11
CA ALA A 28 -0.60 -11.23 9.98
C ALA A 28 -1.93 -11.20 9.21
N GLU A 29 -3.06 -11.26 9.92
CA GLU A 29 -4.40 -11.17 9.34
C GLU A 29 -4.58 -9.87 8.54
N ARG A 30 -4.23 -8.73 9.14
CA ARG A 30 -4.30 -7.43 8.47
C ARG A 30 -3.39 -7.35 7.25
N SER A 31 -2.19 -7.93 7.33
CA SER A 31 -1.25 -7.94 6.20
C SER A 31 -1.79 -8.74 5.03
N VAL A 32 -2.38 -9.92 5.30
CA VAL A 32 -3.02 -10.76 4.27
C VAL A 32 -4.25 -10.07 3.69
N GLN A 33 -5.11 -9.49 4.52
CA GLN A 33 -6.29 -8.74 4.04
C GLN A 33 -5.89 -7.58 3.13
N ALA A 34 -4.89 -6.80 3.51
CA ALA A 34 -4.39 -5.70 2.69
C ALA A 34 -3.80 -6.18 1.36
N ALA A 35 -3.03 -7.28 1.37
CA ALA A 35 -2.48 -7.88 0.16
C ALA A 35 -3.59 -8.39 -0.78
N SER A 36 -4.60 -9.08 -0.25
CA SER A 36 -5.74 -9.57 -1.01
C SER A 36 -6.58 -8.44 -1.60
N ALA A 37 -6.90 -7.40 -0.81
CA ALA A 37 -7.63 -6.24 -1.30
C ALA A 37 -6.87 -5.52 -2.43
N ARG A 38 -5.54 -5.42 -2.29
CA ARG A 38 -4.69 -4.87 -3.34
C ARG A 38 -4.68 -5.71 -4.60
N ALA A 39 -4.56 -7.03 -4.48
CA ALA A 39 -4.61 -7.95 -5.62
C ALA A 39 -5.96 -7.87 -6.34
N ALA A 40 -7.07 -7.86 -5.60
CA ALA A 40 -8.41 -7.67 -6.15
C ALA A 40 -8.52 -6.34 -6.90
N SER A 41 -8.13 -5.23 -6.28
CA SER A 41 -8.13 -3.91 -6.92
C SER A 41 -7.27 -3.88 -8.18
N LEU A 42 -6.13 -4.56 -8.19
CA LEU A 42 -5.27 -4.67 -9.38
C LEU A 42 -5.95 -5.42 -10.53
N ALA A 43 -6.79 -6.41 -10.22
CA ALA A 43 -7.51 -7.21 -11.20
C ALA A 43 -8.80 -6.55 -11.70
N SER A 44 -9.55 -5.85 -10.83
CA SER A 44 -10.89 -5.35 -11.13
C SER A 44 -10.96 -3.85 -11.44
N ASN A 45 -10.11 -3.03 -10.82
CA ASN A 45 -10.26 -1.57 -10.89
C ASN A 45 -9.45 -0.99 -12.03
N LYS A 46 -9.99 0.08 -12.63
CA LYS A 46 -9.27 0.83 -13.65
C LYS A 46 -8.07 1.55 -13.03
N PRO A 47 -6.96 1.75 -13.78
CA PRO A 47 -5.80 2.50 -13.31
C PRO A 47 -6.12 3.86 -12.69
N GLU A 48 -7.11 4.58 -13.23
CA GLU A 48 -7.56 5.88 -12.73
C GLU A 48 -8.20 5.80 -11.35
N GLU A 49 -9.07 4.81 -11.14
CA GLU A 49 -9.73 4.57 -9.86
C GLU A 49 -8.69 4.23 -8.79
N ARG A 50 -7.74 3.35 -9.12
CA ARG A 50 -6.63 3.01 -8.22
C ARG A 50 -5.80 4.23 -7.84
N TYR A 51 -5.55 5.13 -8.80
CA TYR A 51 -4.84 6.38 -8.54
C TYR A 51 -5.60 7.29 -7.58
N LEU A 52 -6.90 7.48 -7.81
CA LEU A 52 -7.76 8.32 -6.97
C LEU A 52 -7.87 7.75 -5.55
N THR A 53 -8.12 6.45 -5.42
CA THR A 53 -8.16 5.77 -4.11
C THR A 53 -6.83 5.95 -3.36
N LEU A 54 -5.69 5.82 -4.03
CA LEU A 54 -4.38 6.00 -3.39
C LEU A 54 -4.16 7.47 -2.97
N LEU A 55 -4.62 8.43 -3.76
CA LEU A 55 -4.54 9.86 -3.47
C LEU A 55 -5.40 10.25 -2.27
N GLU A 56 -6.60 9.69 -2.15
CA GLU A 56 -7.51 9.91 -1.02
C GLU A 56 -6.99 9.27 0.27
N GLN A 57 -6.51 8.02 0.20
CA GLN A 57 -6.04 7.29 1.37
C GLN A 57 -4.72 7.83 1.91
N ASN A 58 -3.83 8.32 1.04
CA ASN A 58 -2.48 8.69 1.44
C ASN A 58 -1.89 9.83 0.58
N PRO A 59 -2.42 11.06 0.69
CA PRO A 59 -1.99 12.19 -0.15
C PRO A 59 -0.51 12.55 0.06
N THR A 60 0.01 12.36 1.27
CA THR A 60 1.42 12.65 1.59
C THR A 60 2.40 11.71 0.87
N LEU A 61 1.95 10.53 0.44
CA LEU A 61 2.75 9.58 -0.32
C LEU A 61 3.27 10.19 -1.62
N PHE A 62 2.42 10.97 -2.30
CA PHE A 62 2.75 11.60 -3.58
C PHE A 62 3.79 12.72 -3.47
N GLN A 63 4.03 13.23 -2.26
CA GLN A 63 5.06 14.23 -1.99
C GLN A 63 6.42 13.60 -1.62
N ARG A 64 6.39 12.40 -1.02
CA ARG A 64 7.58 11.76 -0.44
C ARG A 64 8.17 10.68 -1.33
N VAL A 65 7.36 10.08 -2.21
CA VAL A 65 7.75 8.94 -3.01
C VAL A 65 7.90 9.33 -4.48
N PRO A 66 9.04 9.00 -5.13
CA PRO A 66 9.22 9.22 -6.55
C PRO A 66 8.12 8.54 -7.38
N GLN A 67 7.66 9.22 -8.44
CA GLN A 67 6.53 8.77 -9.26
C GLN A 67 6.70 7.37 -9.87
N LYS A 68 7.94 6.94 -10.15
CA LYS A 68 8.22 5.59 -10.66
C LYS A 68 7.74 4.49 -9.71
N TYR A 69 7.85 4.70 -8.40
CA TYR A 69 7.41 3.72 -7.40
C TYR A 69 5.90 3.77 -7.24
N ILE A 70 5.28 4.95 -7.33
CA ILE A 70 3.82 5.10 -7.34
C ILE A 70 3.22 4.38 -8.55
N ALA A 71 3.84 4.51 -9.73
CA ALA A 71 3.40 3.80 -10.94
C ALA A 71 3.46 2.28 -10.76
N SER A 72 4.58 1.78 -10.23
CA SER A 72 4.72 0.36 -9.87
C SER A 72 3.67 -0.09 -8.84
N MET A 73 3.37 0.74 -7.83
CA MET A 73 2.36 0.42 -6.83
C MET A 73 0.96 0.29 -7.43
N LEU A 74 0.66 1.11 -8.43
CA LEU A 74 -0.59 1.13 -9.18
C LEU A 74 -0.61 0.11 -10.34
N GLY A 75 0.45 -0.68 -10.54
CA GLY A 75 0.52 -1.68 -11.62
C GLY A 75 0.50 -1.07 -13.02
N ILE A 76 1.08 0.12 -13.21
CA ILE A 76 1.13 0.82 -14.51
C ILE A 76 2.52 1.36 -14.81
N SER A 77 2.76 1.74 -16.07
CA SER A 77 3.99 2.41 -16.45
C SER A 77 4.04 3.86 -15.94
N PRO A 78 5.23 4.45 -15.70
CA PRO A 78 5.37 5.86 -15.31
C PRO A 78 4.73 6.83 -16.30
N GLU A 79 4.78 6.54 -17.61
CA GLU A 79 4.15 7.34 -18.66
C GLU A 79 2.61 7.27 -18.55
N SER A 80 2.07 6.11 -18.21
CA SER A 80 0.64 5.92 -17.98
C SER A 80 0.17 6.72 -16.77
N LEU A 81 0.94 6.72 -15.68
CA LEU A 81 0.68 7.55 -14.51
C LEU A 81 0.69 9.05 -14.86
N SER A 82 1.67 9.49 -15.66
CA SER A 82 1.77 10.88 -16.12
C SER A 82 0.53 11.31 -16.92
N ARG A 83 0.05 10.45 -17.83
CA ARG A 83 -1.20 10.67 -18.58
C ARG A 83 -2.42 10.77 -17.67
N ILE A 84 -2.58 9.87 -16.71
CA ILE A 84 -3.70 9.90 -15.75
C ILE A 84 -3.68 11.20 -14.96
N ARG A 85 -2.52 11.62 -14.42
CA ARG A 85 -2.38 12.89 -13.69
C ARG A 85 -2.76 14.10 -14.53
N LYS A 86 -2.29 14.16 -15.79
CA LYS A 86 -2.65 15.25 -16.70
C LYS A 86 -4.16 15.31 -16.93
N ARG A 87 -4.83 14.17 -17.18
CA ARG A 87 -6.29 14.15 -17.42
C ARG A 87 -7.08 14.59 -16.19
N ILE A 88 -6.62 14.26 -14.97
CA ILE A 88 -7.29 14.66 -13.73
C ILE A 88 -7.04 16.14 -13.38
N LEU A 89 -5.85 16.66 -13.65
CA LEU A 89 -5.47 18.05 -13.33
C LEU A 89 -5.87 19.07 -14.40
N THR A 90 -6.19 18.63 -15.61
CA THR A 90 -6.68 19.54 -16.66
C THR A 90 -8.20 19.60 -16.53
N PRO A 91 -8.79 20.74 -16.15
CA PRO A 91 -10.24 20.85 -16.09
C PRO A 91 -10.78 20.65 -17.50
N VAL A 92 -11.73 19.73 -17.64
CA VAL A 92 -12.59 19.70 -18.82
C VAL A 92 -13.24 21.08 -18.86
N LYS A 93 -12.89 21.89 -19.87
CA LYS A 93 -13.66 23.08 -20.21
C LYS A 93 -15.03 22.57 -20.66
N SER A 94 -15.99 22.57 -19.72
CA SER A 94 -17.41 22.59 -20.01
C SER A 94 -17.84 24.01 -20.32
#